data_AF-A0A087TLB8-F1
#
_entry.id   AF-A0A087TLB8-F1
#
_cell.length_a   1.000
_cell.length_b   1.000
_cell.length_c   1.000
_cell.angle_alpha   90.00
_cell.angle_beta   90.00
_cell.angle_gamma   90.00
#
_symmetry.space_group_name_H-M   'P 1'
#
loop_
_entity.id
_entity.type
_entity.pdbx_description
1 polymer ?
#
loop_
_entity_poly.entity_id
_entity_poly.type
_entity_poly.pdbx_seq_one_letter_code
_entity_poly.pdbx_strand_id
1 'polypeptide(L)'
;MSVLSCLDKLAKWENLEQKAISRFTDPSAPDLQQIWEDLYMKENYLPYLIRSKIKQLIDGKEDQSLLTFFDAARGDEEKRTYLEMHFSEELALLYSVQDKFDIARHYGSSCVNQFLKEWQNISPLAVEIQHFNLQKLIKFVELEEFLNLMKQ
;
A
#
# COMPACT_ATOMS: atom_id res chain seq x y z
N MET A 1 4.65 -14.85 16.06
CA MET A 1 4.74 -13.52 15.41
C MET A 1 6.04 -13.48 14.60
N SER A 2 5.96 -13.23 13.29
CA SER A 2 7.13 -13.16 12.42
C SER A 2 7.94 -11.89 12.68
N VAL A 3 9.24 -11.91 12.38
CA VAL A 3 10.16 -10.77 12.58
C VAL A 3 9.66 -9.50 11.84
N LEU A 4 9.06 -9.65 10.66
CA LEU A 4 8.52 -8.55 9.87
C LEU A 4 7.34 -7.85 10.57
N SER A 5 6.40 -8.62 11.13
CA SER A 5 5.28 -8.06 11.90
C SER A 5 5.77 -7.29 13.14
N CYS A 6 6.84 -7.76 13.80
CA CYS A 6 7.42 -7.03 14.93
C CYS A 6 8.08 -5.71 14.49
N LEU A 7 8.82 -5.71 13.38
CA LEU A 7 9.45 -4.50 12.85
C LEU A 7 8.43 -3.46 12.39
N ASP A 8 7.34 -3.92 11.78
CA ASP A 8 6.20 -3.09 11.39
C ASP A 8 5.54 -2.40 12.61
N LYS A 9 5.30 -3.15 13.70
CA LYS A 9 4.76 -2.59 14.94
C LYS A 9 5.70 -1.62 15.66
N LEU A 10 7.01 -1.78 15.47
CA LEU A 10 8.03 -0.92 16.07
C LEU A 10 8.41 0.29 15.19
N ALA A 11 7.74 0.49 14.06
CA ALA A 11 8.04 1.54 13.09
C ALA A 11 9.52 1.55 12.63
N LYS A 12 10.15 0.37 12.55
CA LYS A 12 11.54 0.22 12.08
C LYS A 12 11.57 0.02 10.56
N TRP A 13 11.21 1.05 9.81
CA TRP A 13 10.94 0.95 8.36
C TRP A 13 12.15 0.52 7.52
N GLU A 14 13.34 1.07 7.78
CA GLU A 14 14.58 0.68 7.09
C GLU A 14 14.87 -0.82 7.25
N ASN A 15 14.80 -1.29 8.50
CA ASN A 15 15.06 -2.69 8.82
C ASN A 15 13.96 -3.60 8.25
N LEU A 16 12.73 -3.12 8.18
CA LEU A 16 11.61 -3.86 7.59
C LEU A 16 11.81 -4.03 6.09
N GLU A 17 12.16 -2.95 5.40
CA GLU A 17 12.46 -2.95 3.97
C GLU A 17 13.62 -3.91 3.66
N GLN A 18 14.77 -3.74 4.31
CA GLN A 18 15.95 -4.57 4.07
C GLN A 18 15.64 -6.06 4.25
N LYS A 19 14.91 -6.42 5.32
CA LYS A 19 14.54 -7.81 5.58
C LYS A 19 13.46 -8.37 4.66
N ALA A 20 12.63 -7.51 4.05
CA ALA A 20 11.66 -7.93 3.04
C ALA A 20 12.38 -8.17 1.70
N ILE A 21 13.22 -7.22 1.27
CA ILE A 21 14.00 -7.29 0.02
C ILE A 21 14.95 -8.49 0.00
N SER A 22 15.66 -8.73 1.12
CA SER A 22 16.64 -9.83 1.21
C SER A 22 16.03 -11.24 1.08
N ARG A 23 14.71 -11.37 0.92
CA ARG A 23 14.01 -12.65 0.79
C ARG A 23 13.82 -13.09 -0.64
N PHE A 24 13.82 -12.15 -1.59
CA PHE A 24 13.57 -12.45 -2.99
C PHE A 24 14.64 -11.89 -3.94
N THR A 25 15.42 -10.89 -3.54
CA THR A 25 16.50 -10.33 -4.36
C THR A 25 17.78 -10.09 -3.54
N ASP A 26 18.92 -9.95 -4.23
CA ASP A 26 20.18 -9.51 -3.62
C ASP A 26 20.01 -8.06 -3.09
N PRO A 27 20.28 -7.79 -1.80
CA PRO A 27 20.23 -6.44 -1.23
C PRO A 27 21.17 -5.44 -1.91
N SER A 28 22.23 -5.91 -2.57
CA SER A 28 23.26 -5.09 -3.21
C SER A 28 22.79 -4.49 -4.55
N ALA A 29 21.85 -5.15 -5.22
CA ALA A 29 21.24 -4.72 -6.47
C ALA A 29 19.77 -5.19 -6.50
N PRO A 30 18.86 -4.54 -5.74
CA PRO A 30 17.52 -5.06 -5.54
C PRO A 30 16.67 -4.92 -6.80
N ASP A 31 16.24 -6.05 -7.37
CA ASP A 31 15.20 -6.09 -8.40
C ASP A 31 13.84 -6.37 -7.76
N LEU A 32 13.03 -5.32 -7.62
CA LEU A 32 11.70 -5.42 -7.02
C LEU A 32 10.73 -6.23 -7.90
N GLN A 33 11.00 -6.41 -9.19
CA GLN A 33 10.13 -7.15 -10.09
C GLN A 33 10.13 -8.66 -9.82
N GLN A 34 11.17 -9.19 -9.18
CA GLN A 34 11.26 -10.61 -8.83
C GLN A 34 10.15 -11.04 -7.85
N ILE A 35 9.52 -10.10 -7.14
CA ILE A 35 8.40 -10.40 -6.22
C ILE A 35 7.18 -11.00 -6.95
N TRP A 36 7.06 -10.77 -8.25
CA TRP A 36 5.97 -11.30 -9.06
C TRP A 36 6.17 -12.76 -9.47
N GLU A 37 7.38 -13.30 -9.34
CA GLU A 37 7.71 -14.67 -9.78
C GLU A 37 7.13 -15.75 -8.86
N ASP A 38 6.87 -15.42 -7.59
CA ASP A 38 6.35 -16.34 -6.59
C ASP A 38 5.15 -15.74 -5.85
N LEU A 39 4.01 -16.44 -5.91
CA LEU A 39 2.79 -16.08 -5.21
C LEU A 39 3.01 -15.94 -3.69
N TYR A 40 3.80 -16.83 -3.10
CA TYR A 40 4.14 -16.76 -1.68
C TYR A 40 4.88 -15.46 -1.37
N MET A 41 5.78 -15.02 -2.26
CA MET A 41 6.52 -13.78 -2.08
C MET A 41 5.62 -12.56 -2.16
N LYS A 42 4.74 -12.54 -3.17
CA LYS A 42 3.71 -11.53 -3.36
C LYS A 42 2.81 -11.38 -2.13
N GLU A 43 2.28 -12.48 -1.60
CA GLU A 43 1.32 -12.41 -0.50
C GLU A 43 1.96 -12.09 0.86
N ASN A 44 3.20 -12.53 1.09
CA ASN A 44 3.81 -12.44 2.42
C ASN A 44 4.82 -11.29 2.58
N TYR A 45 5.42 -10.78 1.51
CA TYR A 45 6.46 -9.74 1.59
C TYR A 45 6.06 -8.43 0.92
N LEU A 46 5.27 -8.45 -0.15
CA LEU A 46 4.87 -7.23 -0.86
C LEU A 46 4.16 -6.21 0.04
N PRO A 47 3.22 -6.62 0.94
CA PRO A 47 2.59 -5.65 1.84
C PRO A 47 3.58 -4.93 2.76
N TYR A 48 4.58 -5.65 3.28
CA TYR A 48 5.60 -5.04 4.15
C TYR A 48 6.58 -4.15 3.36
N LEU A 49 6.93 -4.56 2.13
CA LEU A 49 7.78 -3.79 1.24
C LEU A 49 7.13 -2.44 0.89
N ILE A 50 5.89 -2.47 0.37
CA ILE A 50 5.17 -1.25 -0.02
C ILE A 50 4.99 -0.35 1.20
N ARG A 51 4.52 -0.90 2.32
CA ARG A 51 4.29 -0.12 3.54
C ARG A 51 5.55 0.53 4.10
N SER A 52 6.66 -0.21 4.16
CA SER A 52 7.94 0.34 4.66
C SER A 52 8.48 1.46 3.76
N LYS A 53 8.39 1.31 2.43
CA LYS A 53 8.81 2.35 1.49
C LYS A 53 7.93 3.60 1.56
N ILE A 54 6.60 3.45 1.60
CA ILE A 54 5.69 4.60 1.72
C ILE A 54 5.90 5.36 3.03
N LYS A 55 6.06 4.65 4.15
CA LYS A 55 6.33 5.32 5.43
C LYS A 55 7.63 6.11 5.40
N GLN A 56 8.67 5.57 4.79
CA GLN A 56 9.92 6.30 4.59
C GLN A 56 9.78 7.53 3.68
N LEU A 57 9.00 7.44 2.61
CA LEU A 57 8.69 8.59 1.75
C LEU A 57 7.94 9.70 2.51
N ILE A 58 6.97 9.32 3.34
CA ILE A 58 6.23 10.26 4.20
C ILE A 58 7.16 10.92 5.24
N ASP A 59 8.15 10.18 5.76
CA ASP A 59 9.18 10.70 6.66
C ASP A 59 10.21 11.62 5.95
N GLY A 60 10.02 11.88 4.64
CA GLY A 60 10.84 12.80 3.85
C GLY A 60 12.07 12.18 3.20
N LYS A 61 12.18 10.85 3.16
CA LYS A 61 13.25 10.20 2.39
C LYS A 61 12.95 10.26 0.90
N GLU A 62 13.98 10.50 0.12
CA GLU A 62 13.91 10.44 -1.34
C GLU A 62 14.14 8.99 -1.81
N ASP A 63 13.12 8.35 -2.37
CA ASP A 63 13.22 7.01 -2.98
C ASP A 63 12.28 6.91 -4.20
N GLN A 64 12.87 6.69 -5.38
CA GLN A 64 12.09 6.52 -6.62
C GLN A 64 11.81 5.05 -6.95
N SER A 65 12.38 4.10 -6.21
CA SER A 65 12.27 2.67 -6.53
C SER A 65 10.85 2.14 -6.42
N LEU A 66 10.03 2.67 -5.50
CA LEU A 66 8.63 2.26 -5.39
C LEU A 66 7.79 2.78 -6.58
N LEU A 67 8.10 3.98 -7.06
CA LEU A 67 7.42 4.57 -8.22
C LEU A 67 7.73 3.81 -9.49
N THR A 68 9.02 3.55 -9.74
CA THR A 68 9.45 2.76 -10.89
C THR A 68 8.89 1.34 -10.83
N PHE A 69 8.77 0.75 -9.64
CA PHE A 69 8.11 -0.54 -9.46
C PHE A 69 6.64 -0.52 -9.91
N PHE A 70 5.88 0.49 -9.50
CA PHE A 70 4.47 0.62 -9.91
C PHE A 70 4.30 0.99 -11.38
N ASP A 71 5.14 1.87 -11.93
CA ASP A 71 5.11 2.22 -13.35
C ASP A 71 5.45 1.01 -14.23
N ALA A 72 6.39 0.16 -13.83
CA ALA A 72 6.67 -1.09 -14.51
C ALA A 72 5.48 -2.08 -14.41
N ALA A 73 4.82 -2.16 -13.24
CA ALA A 73 3.65 -3.00 -13.05
C ALA A 73 2.43 -2.54 -13.85
N ARG A 74 2.33 -1.25 -14.23
CA ARG A 74 1.26 -0.72 -15.08
C ARG A 74 1.28 -1.27 -16.51
N GLY A 75 2.43 -1.74 -17.00
CA GLY A 75 2.54 -2.37 -18.31
C GLY A 75 1.89 -3.75 -18.40
N ASP A 76 1.52 -4.33 -17.26
CA ASP A 76 0.94 -5.67 -17.12
C ASP A 76 -0.42 -5.56 -16.44
N GLU A 77 -1.48 -6.00 -17.14
CA GLU A 77 -2.85 -5.82 -16.67
C GLU A 77 -3.14 -6.60 -15.37
N GLU A 78 -2.53 -7.78 -15.20
CA GLU A 78 -2.73 -8.59 -14.00
C GLU A 78 -2.08 -7.92 -12.79
N LYS A 79 -0.82 -7.47 -12.94
CA LYS A 79 -0.09 -6.77 -11.87
C LYS A 79 -0.77 -5.46 -11.51
N ARG A 80 -1.19 -4.69 -12.51
CA ARG A 80 -1.95 -3.44 -12.30
C ARG A 80 -3.22 -3.70 -11.51
N THR A 81 -4.04 -4.65 -11.95
CA THR A 81 -5.32 -4.96 -11.27
C THR A 81 -5.10 -5.40 -9.84
N TYR A 82 -4.09 -6.25 -9.60
CA TYR A 82 -3.73 -6.69 -8.25
C TYR A 82 -3.34 -5.51 -7.35
N LEU A 83 -2.51 -4.59 -7.86
CA LEU A 83 -2.10 -3.40 -7.10
C LEU A 83 -3.27 -2.46 -6.79
N GLU A 84 -4.14 -2.22 -7.77
CA GLU A 84 -5.32 -1.38 -7.59
C GLU A 84 -6.29 -2.01 -6.57
N MET A 85 -6.46 -3.34 -6.57
CA MET A 85 -7.35 -4.02 -5.63
C MET A 85 -6.81 -4.13 -4.20
N HIS A 86 -5.49 -4.24 -4.02
CA HIS A 86 -4.90 -4.52 -2.71
C HIS A 86 -4.18 -3.34 -2.08
N PHE A 87 -3.78 -2.35 -2.87
CA PHE A 87 -2.90 -1.26 -2.45
C PHE A 87 -3.40 0.12 -2.93
N SER A 88 -4.72 0.29 -3.09
CA SER A 88 -5.31 1.59 -3.47
C SER A 88 -4.95 2.71 -2.48
N GLU A 89 -4.92 2.42 -1.17
CA GLU A 89 -4.57 3.41 -0.13
C GLU A 89 -3.11 3.86 -0.31
N GLU A 90 -2.22 2.88 -0.46
CA GLU A 90 -0.80 3.08 -0.69
C GLU A 90 -0.52 3.86 -1.98
N LEU A 91 -1.22 3.55 -3.07
CA LEU A 91 -1.13 4.28 -4.33
C LEU A 91 -1.59 5.74 -4.17
N ALA A 92 -2.70 5.97 -3.48
CA ALA A 92 -3.19 7.32 -3.21
C ALA A 92 -2.18 8.14 -2.39
N LEU A 93 -1.60 7.55 -1.33
CA LEU A 93 -0.56 8.18 -0.52
C LEU A 93 0.69 8.49 -1.35
N LEU A 94 1.15 7.54 -2.16
CA LEU A 94 2.34 7.72 -2.99
C LEU A 94 2.18 8.86 -4.00
N TYR A 95 1.02 8.95 -4.66
CA TYR A 95 0.75 10.05 -5.58
C TYR A 95 0.52 11.38 -4.85
N SER A 96 0.05 11.35 -3.60
CA SER A 96 -0.05 12.55 -2.76
C SER A 96 1.31 13.14 -2.41
N VAL A 97 2.30 12.29 -2.06
CA VAL A 97 3.68 12.72 -1.75
C VAL A 97 4.39 13.32 -2.98
N GLN A 98 3.95 13.00 -4.19
CA GLN A 98 4.47 13.56 -5.45
C GLN A 98 3.68 14.77 -5.96
N ASP A 99 2.75 15.31 -5.19
CA ASP A 99 1.85 16.39 -5.60
C ASP A 99 0.97 16.06 -6.83
N LYS A 100 0.80 14.77 -7.16
CA LYS A 100 -0.08 14.30 -8.26
C LYS A 100 -1.50 14.07 -7.74
N PHE A 101 -2.13 15.11 -7.21
CA PHE A 101 -3.40 15.03 -6.48
C PHE A 101 -4.58 14.52 -7.32
N ASP A 102 -4.60 14.75 -8.63
CA ASP A 102 -5.66 14.20 -9.51
C ASP A 102 -5.64 12.67 -9.54
N ILE A 103 -4.45 12.08 -9.61
CA ILE A 103 -4.27 10.62 -9.61
C ILE A 103 -4.53 10.06 -8.20
N ALA A 104 -4.05 10.75 -7.17
CA ALA A 104 -4.32 10.36 -5.79
C ALA A 104 -5.82 10.32 -5.48
N ARG A 105 -6.61 11.28 -5.99
CA ARG A 105 -8.08 11.29 -5.86
C ARG A 105 -8.74 10.07 -6.48
N HIS A 106 -8.28 9.62 -7.65
CA HIS A 106 -8.82 8.43 -8.29
C HIS A 106 -8.66 7.17 -7.42
N TYR A 107 -7.48 6.99 -6.81
CA TYR A 107 -7.23 5.87 -5.90
C TYR A 107 -7.91 6.04 -4.54
N GLY A 108 -7.99 7.25 -3.99
CA GLY A 108 -8.73 7.56 -2.76
C GLY A 108 -10.21 7.19 -2.87
N SER A 109 -10.88 7.60 -3.95
CA SER A 109 -12.27 7.20 -4.19
C SER A 109 -12.42 5.69 -4.45
N SER A 110 -11.39 5.04 -5.01
CA SER A 110 -11.37 3.58 -5.18
C SER A 110 -11.36 2.85 -3.82
N CYS A 111 -10.63 3.36 -2.81
CA CYS A 111 -10.65 2.83 -1.44
C CYS A 111 -12.07 2.83 -0.85
N VAL A 112 -12.78 3.95 -0.96
CA VAL A 112 -14.15 4.08 -0.44
C VAL A 112 -15.11 3.12 -1.16
N ASN A 113 -15.00 3.04 -2.48
CA ASN A 113 -15.82 2.11 -3.29
C ASN A 113 -15.55 0.65 -2.94
N GLN A 114 -14.29 0.28 -2.71
CA GLN A 114 -13.92 -1.07 -2.27
C GLN A 114 -14.47 -1.37 -0.87
N PHE A 115 -14.33 -0.42 0.06
CA PHE A 115 -14.91 -0.54 1.39
C PHE A 115 -16.42 -0.80 1.32
N LEU A 116 -17.17 -0.05 0.50
CA LEU A 116 -18.62 -0.25 0.37
C LEU A 116 -18.98 -1.66 -0.14
N LYS A 117 -18.20 -2.18 -1.10
CA LYS A 117 -18.37 -3.55 -1.63
C LYS A 117 -18.03 -4.62 -0.60
N GLU A 118 -17.04 -4.38 0.26
CA GLU A 118 -16.70 -5.30 1.36
C GLU A 118 -17.77 -5.24 2.46
N TRP A 119 -18.21 -4.03 2.83
CA TRP A 119 -19.16 -3.76 3.90
C TRP A 119 -20.51 -4.44 3.67
N GLN A 120 -21.06 -4.37 2.46
CA GLN A 120 -22.34 -5.01 2.12
C GLN A 120 -22.33 -6.54 2.28
N ASN A 121 -21.16 -7.17 2.29
CA ASN A 121 -21.01 -8.63 2.43
C ASN A 121 -20.77 -9.07 3.89
N ILE A 122 -20.59 -8.13 4.82
CA ILE A 122 -20.31 -8.44 6.23
C ILE A 122 -21.61 -8.78 6.96
N SER A 123 -21.62 -9.92 7.65
CA SER A 123 -22.73 -10.32 8.50
C SER A 123 -22.98 -9.27 9.60
N PRO A 124 -24.24 -8.88 9.84
CA PRO A 124 -24.60 -7.99 10.94
C PRO A 124 -24.16 -8.47 12.33
N LEU A 125 -23.93 -9.77 12.50
CA LEU A 125 -23.53 -10.39 13.76
C LEU A 125 -22.01 -10.37 13.99
N ALA A 126 -21.20 -10.02 12.99
CA ALA A 126 -19.75 -10.01 13.08
C ALA A 126 -19.22 -8.65 13.59
N VAL A 127 -19.59 -8.29 14.83
CA VAL A 127 -19.33 -6.96 15.42
C VAL A 127 -17.85 -6.57 15.40
N GLU A 128 -16.94 -7.50 15.69
CA GLU A 128 -15.49 -7.23 15.64
C GLU A 128 -15.00 -6.88 14.23
N ILE A 129 -15.51 -7.61 13.23
CA ILE A 129 -15.19 -7.38 11.81
C ILE A 129 -15.76 -6.04 11.35
N GLN A 130 -16.97 -5.70 11.78
CA GLN A 130 -17.57 -4.39 11.52
C GLN A 130 -16.74 -3.26 12.12
N HIS A 131 -16.32 -3.40 13.38
CA HIS A 131 -15.50 -2.39 14.04
C HIS A 131 -14.16 -2.18 13.33
N PHE A 132 -13.47 -3.27 12.98
CA PHE A 132 -12.20 -3.20 12.25
C PHE A 132 -12.36 -2.52 10.89
N ASN A 133 -13.42 -2.82 10.14
CA ASN A 133 -13.65 -2.19 8.84
C ASN A 133 -14.03 -0.71 8.99
N LEU A 134 -14.83 -0.34 9.99
CA LEU A 134 -15.13 1.08 10.26
C LEU A 134 -13.86 1.88 10.60
N GLN A 135 -12.91 1.30 11.32
CA GLN A 135 -11.61 1.95 11.56
C GLN A 135 -10.81 2.19 10.28
N LYS A 136 -10.95 1.34 9.25
CA LYS A 136 -10.36 1.59 7.94
C LYS A 136 -11.06 2.74 7.21
N LEU A 137 -12.40 2.79 7.28
CA LEU A 137 -13.17 3.85 6.62
C LEU A 137 -12.75 5.24 7.09
N ILE A 138 -12.50 5.42 8.40
CA ILE A 138 -12.06 6.72 8.94
C ILE A 138 -10.83 7.23 8.18
N LYS A 139 -9.84 6.37 7.94
CA LYS A 139 -8.61 6.74 7.20
C LYS A 139 -8.91 7.12 5.76
N PHE A 140 -9.82 6.43 5.10
CA PHE A 140 -10.20 6.73 3.71
C PHE A 140 -10.92 8.06 3.60
N VAL A 141 -11.77 8.38 4.57
CA VAL A 141 -12.44 9.68 4.65
C VAL A 141 -11.43 10.80 4.91
N GLU A 142 -10.51 10.63 5.87
CA GLU A 142 -9.44 11.60 6.14
C GLU A 142 -8.58 11.86 4.90
N LEU A 143 -8.25 10.80 4.14
CA LEU A 143 -7.51 10.91 2.89
C LEU A 143 -8.30 11.67 1.82
N GLU A 144 -9.59 11.36 1.62
CA GLU A 144 -10.43 12.11 0.66
C GLU A 144 -10.60 13.57 1.07
N GLU A 145 -10.81 13.86 2.35
CA GLU A 145 -10.89 15.23 2.87
C GLU A 145 -9.58 15.99 2.61
N PHE A 146 -8.44 15.40 2.93
CA PHE A 146 -7.13 15.97 2.62
C PHE A 146 -6.98 16.28 1.12
N LEU A 147 -7.30 15.31 0.24
CA LEU A 147 -7.18 15.47 -1.20
C LEU A 147 -8.14 16.53 -1.77
N ASN A 148 -9.30 16.72 -1.15
CA ASN A 148 -10.24 17.77 -1.50
C ASN A 148 -9.75 19.16 -1.05
N LEU A 149 -9.04 19.25 0.08
CA LEU A 149 -8.41 20.50 0.53
C LEU A 149 -7.28 20.93 -0.42
N MET A 150 -6.47 20.00 -0.91
CA MET A 150 -5.37 20.30 -1.86
C MET A 150 -5.85 20.73 -3.26
N LYS A 151 -7.17 20.71 -3.51
CA LYS A 151 -7.79 21.19 -4.75
C LYS A 151 -8.05 22.72 -4.73
N GLN A 152 -7.98 23.35 -3.55
CA GLN A 152 -8.15 24.79 -3.36
C GLN A 152 -6.83 25.54 -3.50
#